data_AF-A0A1F3ZRX4-F1
#
_entry.id   AF-A0A1F3ZRX4-F1
#
_cell.length_a   1.000
_cell.length_b   1.000
_cell.length_c   1.000
_cell.angle_alpha   90.00
_cell.angle_beta   90.00
_cell.angle_gamma   90.00
#
_symmetry.space_group_name_H-M   'P 1'
#
loop_
_entity.id
_entity.type
_entity.pdbx_description
1 polymer ?
#
loop_
_entity_poly.entity_id
_entity_poly.type
_entity_poly.pdbx_seq_one_letter_code
_entity_poly.pdbx_strand_id
1 'polypeptide(L)'
;MSADKLASARECFEADRVERGLALVKEVCRNADSADVARQAFGLLQEQLAAAPPRNLASTLAPLGDDPRISVIVPTKNRERMLGSALDSLAGQTWENWEGIVVNDGGNAVEAIVAASRARERLRLVNLAESLGQAAARNLAIDDSKGQLLCFLDDDDRFGPGHLAAIAKAMKGTRHAACYTRFETVLERVDDAGRHELGRRLAYAPPRFSHPLLMVRSYMAPVSWGLRIECIHQAGGFDEVTPFMEDWELLLRLTKQWDMLQVESVSAEYRLREMQVQDSVSKRGKDPDATMRRIYARYPDGDDLIAFARKLYLWLVVSGNFSTATPAPGEAMQKA
;
A
#
# COMPACT_ATOMS: atom_id res chain seq x y z
N MET A 1 18.19 -31.16 -3.65
CA MET A 1 19.23 -30.12 -3.71
C MET A 1 18.69 -28.71 -3.46
N SER A 2 17.81 -28.16 -4.29
CA SER A 2 17.31 -26.78 -4.07
C SER A 2 16.50 -26.65 -2.77
N ALA A 3 15.64 -27.64 -2.45
CA ALA A 3 14.89 -27.66 -1.19
C ALA A 3 15.81 -27.76 0.04
N ASP A 4 16.80 -28.65 0.02
CA ASP A 4 17.75 -28.83 1.14
C ASP A 4 18.55 -27.54 1.40
N LYS A 5 19.00 -26.87 0.33
CA LYS A 5 19.73 -25.60 0.45
C LYS A 5 18.85 -24.45 0.95
N LEU A 6 17.57 -24.42 0.57
CA LEU A 6 16.60 -23.46 1.12
C LEU A 6 16.33 -23.73 2.61
N ALA A 7 16.24 -24.99 3.03
CA ALA A 7 16.14 -25.35 4.44
C ALA A 7 17.40 -24.93 5.22
N SER A 8 18.60 -25.22 4.70
CA SER A 8 19.85 -24.75 5.30
C SER A 8 19.97 -23.22 5.32
N ALA A 9 19.45 -22.52 4.31
CA ALA A 9 19.41 -21.06 4.29
C ALA A 9 18.50 -20.51 5.40
N ARG A 10 17.33 -21.13 5.61
CA ARG A 10 16.43 -20.82 6.71
C ARG A 10 17.11 -20.99 8.08
N GLU A 11 17.79 -22.11 8.31
CA GLU A 11 18.58 -22.34 9.54
C GLU A 11 19.73 -21.33 9.71
N CYS A 12 20.26 -20.78 8.61
CA CYS A 12 21.25 -19.70 8.70
C CYS A 12 20.61 -18.40 9.16
N PHE A 13 19.45 -18.03 8.60
CA PHE A 13 18.72 -16.82 8.99
C PHE A 13 18.22 -16.90 10.45
N GLU A 14 17.67 -18.04 10.88
CA GLU A 14 17.24 -18.26 12.26
C GLU A 14 18.39 -18.15 13.27
N ALA A 15 19.61 -18.49 12.85
CA ALA A 15 20.83 -18.37 13.65
C ALA A 15 21.58 -17.03 13.44
N ASP A 16 20.96 -16.03 12.81
CA ASP A 16 21.52 -14.71 12.49
C ASP A 16 22.83 -14.76 11.64
N ARG A 17 23.00 -15.82 10.84
CA ARG A 17 24.14 -16.00 9.92
C ARG A 17 23.78 -15.47 8.52
N VAL A 18 23.52 -14.18 8.43
CA VAL A 18 22.97 -13.51 7.23
C VAL A 18 23.80 -13.75 5.96
N GLU A 19 25.12 -13.56 6.03
CA GLU A 19 26.00 -13.74 4.86
C GLU A 19 25.95 -15.17 4.31
N ARG A 20 25.96 -16.17 5.21
CA ARG A 20 25.89 -17.59 4.82
C ARG A 20 24.52 -17.96 4.25
N GLY A 21 23.45 -17.48 4.88
CA GLY A 21 22.09 -17.67 4.36
C GLY A 21 21.94 -17.07 2.96
N LEU A 22 22.41 -15.83 2.76
CA LEU A 22 22.40 -15.17 1.47
C LEU A 22 23.23 -15.90 0.41
N ALA A 23 24.39 -16.45 0.78
CA ALA A 23 25.21 -17.25 -0.15
C ALA A 23 24.47 -18.49 -0.65
N LEU A 24 23.76 -19.20 0.24
CA LEU A 24 22.94 -20.36 -0.11
C LEU A 24 21.75 -19.99 -1.01
N VAL A 25 21.04 -18.88 -0.72
CA VAL A 25 19.95 -18.42 -1.59
C VAL A 25 20.47 -18.02 -2.97
N LYS A 26 21.59 -17.29 -3.04
CA LYS A 26 22.27 -16.95 -4.30
C LYS A 26 22.61 -18.20 -5.11
N GLU A 27 23.12 -19.24 -4.45
CA GLU A 27 23.44 -20.52 -5.08
C GLU A 27 22.20 -21.24 -5.62
N VAL A 28 21.10 -21.25 -4.85
CA VAL A 28 19.82 -21.81 -5.29
C VAL A 28 19.30 -21.07 -6.52
N CYS A 29 19.27 -19.74 -6.51
CA CYS A 29 18.77 -18.93 -7.61
C CYS A 29 19.61 -19.04 -8.90
N ARG A 30 20.93 -19.18 -8.81
CA ARG A 30 21.80 -19.37 -10.00
C ARG A 30 21.49 -20.66 -10.75
N ASN A 31 21.01 -21.67 -10.04
CA ASN A 31 20.73 -23.00 -10.57
C ASN A 31 19.22 -23.26 -10.70
N ALA A 32 18.38 -22.24 -10.51
CA ALA A 32 16.93 -22.38 -10.48
C ALA A 32 16.35 -22.13 -11.88
N ASP A 33 15.83 -23.17 -12.51
CA ASP A 33 15.04 -23.08 -13.75
C ASP A 33 13.53 -22.94 -13.50
N SER A 34 13.12 -22.75 -12.23
CA SER A 34 11.70 -22.70 -11.84
C SER A 34 11.37 -21.43 -11.07
N ALA A 35 10.28 -20.79 -11.50
CA ALA A 35 9.64 -19.67 -10.80
C ALA A 35 9.25 -20.01 -9.35
N ASP A 36 8.91 -21.27 -9.05
CA ASP A 36 8.58 -21.70 -7.68
C ASP A 36 9.78 -21.58 -6.74
N VAL A 37 10.97 -21.95 -7.22
CA VAL A 37 12.21 -21.88 -6.43
C VAL A 37 12.58 -20.43 -6.16
N ALA A 38 12.49 -19.56 -7.17
CA ALA A 38 12.70 -18.12 -7.01
C ALA A 38 11.70 -17.50 -6.02
N ARG A 39 10.44 -17.95 -6.07
CA ARG A 39 9.37 -17.56 -5.15
C ARG A 39 9.68 -17.96 -3.71
N GLN A 40 10.09 -19.21 -3.47
CA GLN A 40 10.48 -19.69 -2.14
C GLN A 40 11.73 -18.98 -1.60
N ALA A 41 12.74 -18.78 -2.45
CA ALA A 41 13.93 -18.00 -2.14
C ALA A 41 13.57 -16.57 -1.71
N PHE A 42 12.68 -15.91 -2.46
CA PHE A 42 12.22 -14.57 -2.10
C PHE A 42 11.43 -14.55 -0.78
N GLY A 43 10.66 -15.60 -0.49
CA GLY A 43 9.99 -15.77 0.80
C GLY A 43 10.95 -15.72 1.98
N LEU A 44 12.07 -16.46 1.91
CA LEU A 44 13.12 -16.42 2.94
C LEU A 44 13.75 -15.04 3.10
N LEU A 45 14.08 -14.38 1.97
CA LEU A 45 14.67 -13.04 2.01
C LEU A 45 13.71 -12.02 2.62
N GLN A 46 12.43 -12.12 2.28
CA GLN A 46 11.38 -11.27 2.84
C GLN A 46 11.24 -11.45 4.35
N GLU A 47 11.23 -12.69 4.84
CA GLU A 47 11.20 -12.97 6.28
C GLU A 47 12.41 -12.37 7.00
N GLN A 48 13.61 -12.51 6.42
CA GLN A 48 14.83 -11.93 6.99
C GLN A 48 14.79 -10.40 7.01
N LEU A 49 14.36 -9.76 5.92
CA LEU A 49 14.21 -8.30 5.85
C LEU A 49 13.13 -7.80 6.82
N ALA A 50 12.04 -8.54 6.97
CA ALA A 50 10.96 -8.24 7.91
C ALA A 50 11.43 -8.30 9.38
N ALA A 51 12.33 -9.23 9.69
CA ALA A 51 12.86 -9.43 11.04
C ALA A 51 13.90 -8.37 11.46
N ALA A 52 14.40 -7.56 10.52
CA ALA A 52 15.40 -6.53 10.79
C ALA A 52 15.04 -5.64 12.00
N PRO A 53 16.03 -5.23 12.81
CA PRO A 53 15.79 -4.40 13.99
C PRO A 53 15.15 -3.06 13.60
N PRO A 54 14.33 -2.46 14.48
CA PRO A 54 13.77 -1.14 14.23
C PRO A 54 14.91 -0.11 14.16
N ARG A 55 14.76 0.90 13.30
CA ARG A 55 15.80 1.92 13.12
C ARG A 55 15.87 2.91 14.28
N ASN A 56 14.84 2.95 15.13
CA ASN A 56 14.73 3.82 16.29
C ASN A 56 15.04 5.29 15.95
N LEU A 57 14.46 5.77 14.84
CA LEU A 57 14.65 7.16 14.44
C LEU A 57 14.06 8.09 15.51
N ALA A 58 14.90 8.98 16.06
CA ALA A 58 14.45 9.95 17.05
C ALA A 58 13.45 10.92 16.40
N SER A 59 12.20 10.89 16.88
CA SER A 59 11.16 11.78 16.36
C SER A 59 11.20 13.14 17.07
N THR A 60 11.38 14.19 16.28
CA THR A 60 11.22 15.59 16.72
C THR A 60 9.75 16.02 16.79
N LEU A 61 8.82 15.17 16.34
CA LEU A 61 7.40 15.49 16.31
C LEU A 61 6.82 15.62 17.72
N ALA A 62 5.93 16.58 17.89
CA ALA A 62 5.10 16.66 19.08
C ALA A 62 4.11 15.48 19.13
N PRO A 63 3.76 14.97 20.32
CA PRO A 63 2.68 14.01 20.49
C PRO A 63 1.39 14.50 19.80
N LEU A 64 0.70 13.60 19.10
CA LEU A 64 -0.60 13.94 18.50
C LEU A 64 -1.66 14.12 19.59
N GLY A 65 -2.60 15.04 19.38
CA GLY A 65 -3.68 15.31 20.32
C GLY A 65 -4.60 14.10 20.59
N ASP A 66 -5.47 14.27 21.58
CA ASP A 66 -6.33 13.19 22.11
C ASP A 66 -7.53 12.83 21.22
N ASP A 67 -7.91 13.72 20.31
CA ASP A 67 -9.02 13.61 19.35
C ASP A 67 -8.57 14.15 17.99
N PRO A 68 -7.70 13.42 17.26
CA PRO A 68 -7.19 13.90 15.99
C PRO A 68 -8.27 13.91 14.92
N ARG A 69 -8.45 15.08 14.29
CA ARG A 69 -9.31 15.20 13.11
C ARG A 69 -8.66 14.54 11.91
N ILE A 70 -9.42 13.75 11.17
CA ILE A 70 -8.95 13.03 9.97
C ILE A 70 -9.55 13.66 8.71
N SER A 71 -8.72 13.96 7.71
CA SER A 71 -9.18 14.24 6.34
C SER A 71 -9.03 12.97 5.50
N VAL A 72 -10.12 12.50 4.92
CA VAL A 72 -10.15 11.32 4.04
C VAL A 72 -10.15 11.79 2.59
N ILE A 73 -9.12 11.41 1.85
CA ILE A 73 -8.94 11.78 0.45
C ILE A 73 -9.49 10.67 -0.44
N VAL A 74 -10.45 11.01 -1.29
CA VAL A 74 -11.16 10.07 -2.18
C VAL A 74 -10.98 10.51 -3.64
N PRO A 75 -9.90 10.11 -4.32
CA PRO A 75 -9.72 10.40 -5.73
C PRO A 75 -10.64 9.50 -6.56
N THR A 76 -11.28 10.06 -7.58
CA THR A 76 -12.14 9.30 -8.48
C THR A 76 -12.08 9.79 -9.91
N LYS A 77 -12.29 8.87 -10.86
CA LYS A 77 -12.40 9.19 -12.29
C LYS A 77 -13.14 8.09 -13.04
N ASN A 78 -14.32 8.40 -13.58
CA ASN A 78 -15.14 7.48 -14.40
C ASN A 78 -15.43 6.12 -13.73
N ARG A 79 -15.70 6.12 -12.41
CA ARG A 79 -16.01 4.92 -11.62
C ARG A 79 -17.11 5.17 -10.59
N GLU A 80 -18.20 5.77 -11.06
CA GLU A 80 -19.36 6.20 -10.29
C GLU A 80 -19.89 5.13 -9.34
N ARG A 81 -20.06 3.90 -9.83
CA ARG A 81 -20.53 2.77 -9.01
C ARG A 81 -19.58 2.43 -7.87
N MET A 82 -18.27 2.55 -8.11
CA MET A 82 -17.25 2.24 -7.11
C MET A 82 -17.18 3.36 -6.08
N LEU A 83 -17.18 4.62 -6.53
CA LEU A 83 -17.24 5.80 -5.66
C LEU A 83 -18.41 5.70 -4.67
N GLY A 84 -19.61 5.33 -5.13
CA GLY A 84 -20.76 5.11 -4.25
C GLY A 84 -20.46 4.09 -3.13
N SER A 85 -19.88 2.95 -3.49
CA SER A 85 -19.46 1.92 -2.52
C SER A 85 -18.39 2.41 -1.54
N ALA A 86 -17.42 3.20 -2.00
CA ALA A 86 -16.37 3.77 -1.15
C ALA A 86 -16.98 4.76 -0.15
N LEU A 87 -17.81 5.69 -0.62
CA LEU A 87 -18.50 6.66 0.23
C LEU A 87 -19.45 6.01 1.24
N ASP A 88 -20.10 4.90 0.89
CA ASP A 88 -20.91 4.13 1.83
C ASP A 88 -20.08 3.54 2.98
N SER A 89 -18.85 3.09 2.68
CA SER A 89 -17.92 2.59 3.70
C SER A 89 -17.41 3.70 4.62
N LEU A 90 -17.21 4.90 4.06
CA LEU A 90 -16.81 6.09 4.80
C LEU A 90 -17.94 6.62 5.69
N ALA A 91 -19.19 6.57 5.21
CA ALA A 91 -20.35 6.95 6.01
C ALA A 91 -20.60 6.02 7.22
N GLY A 92 -20.11 4.78 7.17
CA GLY A 92 -20.21 3.80 8.24
C GLY A 92 -19.11 3.88 9.30
N GLN A 93 -18.23 4.89 9.26
CA GLN A 93 -17.12 5.00 10.20
C GLN A 93 -17.58 5.37 11.61
N THR A 94 -16.96 4.71 12.59
CA THR A 94 -17.26 4.89 14.03
C THR A 94 -16.50 6.04 14.69
N TRP A 95 -15.44 6.54 14.05
CA TRP A 95 -14.82 7.82 14.43
C TRP A 95 -15.62 8.94 13.77
N GLU A 96 -16.04 9.96 14.52
CA GLU A 96 -16.91 11.02 14.00
C GLU A 96 -16.16 12.30 13.59
N ASN A 97 -14.97 12.51 14.13
CA ASN A 97 -14.16 13.71 13.88
C ASN A 97 -13.35 13.57 12.57
N TRP A 98 -14.05 13.64 11.45
CA TRP A 98 -13.45 13.58 10.12
C TRP A 98 -14.17 14.44 9.08
N GLU A 99 -13.48 14.72 7.99
CA GLU A 99 -14.04 15.24 6.73
C GLU A 99 -13.57 14.39 5.55
N GLY A 100 -14.35 14.36 4.47
CA GLY A 100 -13.98 13.70 3.23
C GLY A 100 -13.80 14.73 2.12
N ILE A 101 -12.77 14.55 1.30
CA ILE A 101 -12.50 15.36 0.11
C ILE A 101 -12.54 14.41 -1.09
N VAL A 102 -13.63 14.49 -1.84
CA VAL A 102 -13.79 13.76 -3.09
C VAL A 102 -13.20 14.60 -4.20
N VAL A 103 -12.20 14.07 -4.91
CA VAL A 103 -11.59 14.75 -6.06
C VAL A 103 -11.97 13.99 -7.31
N ASN A 104 -12.86 14.58 -8.12
CA ASN A 104 -13.17 14.09 -9.44
C ASN A 104 -12.11 14.60 -10.43
N ASP A 105 -11.23 13.70 -10.88
CA ASP A 105 -10.09 13.99 -11.75
C ASP A 105 -10.51 14.11 -13.23
N GLY A 106 -11.55 14.92 -13.47
CA GLY A 106 -12.21 15.12 -14.75
C GLY A 106 -13.03 13.92 -15.23
N GLY A 107 -13.70 14.09 -16.37
CA GLY A 107 -14.56 13.06 -16.95
C GLY A 107 -16.02 13.19 -16.48
N ASN A 108 -16.62 12.08 -16.07
CA ASN A 108 -18.04 12.04 -15.74
C ASN A 108 -18.38 12.83 -14.46
N ALA A 109 -19.58 13.39 -14.43
CA ALA A 109 -20.14 14.09 -13.27
C ALA A 109 -20.41 13.11 -12.11
N VAL A 110 -20.08 13.49 -10.88
CA VAL A 110 -20.24 12.66 -9.67
C VAL A 110 -21.05 13.33 -8.55
N GLU A 111 -21.57 14.54 -8.80
CA GLU A 111 -22.31 15.38 -7.86
C GLU A 111 -23.48 14.63 -7.24
N ALA A 112 -24.25 13.90 -8.06
CA ALA A 112 -25.41 13.14 -7.61
C ALA A 112 -25.02 12.03 -6.60
N ILE A 113 -23.84 11.43 -6.79
CA ILE A 113 -23.33 10.33 -5.94
C ILE A 113 -22.90 10.90 -4.59
N VAL A 114 -22.16 12.01 -4.61
CA VAL A 114 -21.74 12.71 -3.38
C VAL A 114 -22.96 13.23 -2.62
N ALA A 115 -23.93 13.83 -3.30
CA ALA A 115 -25.16 14.33 -2.69
C ALA A 115 -26.05 13.22 -2.11
N ALA A 116 -26.05 12.03 -2.72
CA ALA A 116 -26.79 10.86 -2.22
C ALA A 116 -26.11 10.18 -1.02
N SER A 117 -24.84 10.45 -0.75
CA SER A 117 -24.12 9.85 0.37
C SER A 117 -24.76 10.20 1.72
N ARG A 118 -24.83 9.21 2.61
CA ARG A 118 -25.24 9.40 4.01
C ARG A 118 -24.30 10.34 4.77
N ALA A 119 -23.09 10.56 4.27
CA ALA A 119 -22.12 11.46 4.87
C ALA A 119 -21.95 12.79 4.13
N ARG A 120 -22.85 13.16 3.21
CA ARG A 120 -22.74 14.36 2.36
C ARG A 120 -22.34 15.64 3.10
N GLU A 121 -22.80 15.85 4.34
CA GLU A 121 -22.49 17.05 5.14
C GLU A 121 -21.02 17.11 5.61
N ARG A 122 -20.32 15.97 5.57
CA ARG A 122 -18.88 15.85 5.85
C ARG A 122 -18.04 15.78 4.57
N LEU A 123 -18.68 15.71 3.40
CA LEU A 123 -17.99 15.57 2.12
C LEU A 123 -17.89 16.92 1.42
N ARG A 124 -16.71 17.19 0.86
CA ARG A 124 -16.47 18.26 -0.08
C ARG A 124 -16.08 17.64 -1.42
N LEU A 125 -16.74 18.08 -2.50
CA LEU A 125 -16.40 17.69 -3.86
C LEU A 125 -15.52 18.76 -4.49
N VAL A 126 -14.43 18.34 -5.11
CA VAL A 126 -13.60 19.14 -6.01
C VAL A 126 -13.66 18.50 -7.39
N ASN A 127 -14.12 19.25 -8.38
CA ASN A 127 -14.12 18.83 -9.78
C ASN A 127 -12.96 19.48 -10.51
N LEU A 128 -12.14 18.67 -11.17
CA LEU A 128 -11.11 19.13 -12.09
C LEU A 128 -11.68 19.20 -13.51
N ALA A 129 -11.34 20.27 -14.25
CA ALA A 129 -11.81 20.45 -15.62
C ALA A 129 -11.22 19.39 -16.57
N GLU A 130 -9.99 18.98 -16.31
CA GLU A 130 -9.29 17.92 -17.00
C GLU A 130 -8.54 17.03 -15.98
N SER A 131 -8.13 15.86 -16.42
CA SER A 131 -7.42 14.92 -15.57
C SER A 131 -5.96 15.33 -15.40
N LEU A 132 -5.55 15.53 -14.15
CA LEU A 132 -4.17 15.79 -13.75
C LEU A 132 -3.49 14.51 -13.23
N GLY A 133 -4.25 13.43 -13.05
CA GLY A 133 -3.77 12.14 -12.58
C GLY A 133 -3.90 11.97 -11.07
N GLN A 134 -3.79 10.73 -10.60
CA GLN A 134 -4.09 10.35 -9.22
C GLN A 134 -3.19 11.07 -8.19
N ALA A 135 -1.89 11.22 -8.49
CA ALA A 135 -0.95 11.92 -7.62
C ALA A 135 -1.33 13.40 -7.43
N ALA A 136 -1.60 14.11 -8.52
CA ALA A 136 -1.99 15.52 -8.50
C ALA A 136 -3.36 15.72 -7.81
N ALA A 137 -4.32 14.83 -8.08
CA ALA A 137 -5.61 14.84 -7.40
C ALA A 137 -5.47 14.65 -5.88
N ARG A 138 -4.58 13.75 -5.43
CA ARG A 138 -4.26 13.58 -4.00
C ARG A 138 -3.57 14.82 -3.42
N ASN A 139 -2.57 15.39 -4.09
CA ASN A 139 -1.86 16.59 -3.63
C ASN A 139 -2.82 17.78 -3.45
N LEU A 140 -3.72 18.00 -4.39
CA LEU A 140 -4.74 19.06 -4.28
C LEU A 140 -5.63 18.85 -3.04
N ALA A 141 -6.04 17.62 -2.75
CA ALA A 141 -6.82 17.33 -1.56
C ALA A 141 -6.01 17.45 -0.27
N ILE A 142 -4.71 17.11 -0.30
CA ILE A 142 -3.79 17.30 0.83
C ILE A 142 -3.74 18.78 1.21
N ASP A 143 -3.53 19.67 0.25
CA ASP A 143 -3.39 21.12 0.51
C ASP A 143 -4.66 21.74 1.10
N ASP A 144 -5.83 21.23 0.71
CA ASP A 144 -7.11 21.68 1.25
C ASP A 144 -7.55 20.94 2.54
N SER A 145 -6.78 19.96 3.01
CA SER A 145 -7.13 19.15 4.18
C SER A 145 -6.99 19.96 5.47
N LYS A 146 -7.96 19.82 6.37
CA LYS A 146 -8.00 20.51 7.67
C LYS A 146 -7.84 19.53 8.85
N GLY A 147 -7.61 18.25 8.57
CA GLY A 147 -7.29 17.22 9.55
C GLY A 147 -5.82 17.23 9.91
N GLN A 148 -5.50 16.75 11.12
CA GLN A 148 -4.12 16.51 11.54
C GLN A 148 -3.57 15.21 10.93
N LEU A 149 -4.47 14.29 10.60
CA LEU A 149 -4.20 13.04 9.92
C LEU A 149 -4.88 13.00 8.55
N LEU A 150 -4.24 12.33 7.62
CA LEU A 150 -4.73 12.02 6.29
C LEU A 150 -4.92 10.51 6.16
N CYS A 151 -6.09 10.11 5.67
CA CYS A 151 -6.35 8.75 5.21
C CYS A 151 -6.72 8.77 3.73
N PHE A 152 -6.43 7.71 3.01
CA PHE A 152 -6.67 7.61 1.57
C PHE A 152 -7.64 6.49 1.30
N LEU A 153 -8.69 6.76 0.53
CA LEU A 153 -9.68 5.78 0.14
C LEU A 153 -9.86 5.89 -1.38
N ASP A 154 -9.18 5.04 -2.12
CA ASP A 154 -9.37 4.96 -3.56
C ASP A 154 -10.82 4.52 -3.85
N ASP A 155 -11.37 5.01 -4.96
CA ASP A 155 -12.79 4.85 -5.28
C ASP A 155 -13.24 3.41 -5.45
N ASP A 156 -12.33 2.46 -5.62
CA ASP A 156 -12.58 1.03 -5.70
C ASP A 156 -12.36 0.22 -4.42
N ASP A 157 -11.76 0.84 -3.41
CA ASP A 157 -11.46 0.23 -2.12
C ASP A 157 -12.57 0.47 -1.08
N ARG A 158 -12.43 -0.15 0.10
CA ARG A 158 -13.38 0.03 1.21
C ARG A 158 -12.67 0.10 2.55
N PHE A 159 -13.16 0.98 3.43
CA PHE A 159 -12.83 0.92 4.84
C PHE A 159 -13.77 -0.03 5.59
N GLY A 160 -13.22 -0.78 6.54
CA GLY A 160 -14.03 -1.42 7.58
C GLY A 160 -14.58 -0.37 8.55
N PRO A 161 -15.70 -0.63 9.26
CA PRO A 161 -16.37 0.39 10.11
C PRO A 161 -15.50 1.01 11.22
N GLY A 162 -14.43 0.31 11.62
CA GLY A 162 -13.48 0.73 12.64
C GLY A 162 -12.19 1.34 12.12
N HIS A 163 -12.02 1.53 10.80
CA HIS A 163 -10.75 1.94 10.21
C HIS A 163 -10.23 3.27 10.78
N LEU A 164 -11.04 4.33 10.67
CA LEU A 164 -10.66 5.66 11.15
C LEU A 164 -10.41 5.67 12.66
N ALA A 165 -11.20 4.91 13.42
CA ALA A 165 -11.02 4.77 14.86
C ALA A 165 -9.72 4.03 15.22
N ALA A 166 -9.35 3.00 14.45
CA ALA A 166 -8.09 2.28 14.64
C ALA A 166 -6.88 3.20 14.39
N ILE A 167 -6.91 3.98 13.30
CA ILE A 167 -5.88 4.96 12.97
C ILE A 167 -5.78 6.05 14.05
N ALA A 168 -6.89 6.68 14.42
CA ALA A 168 -6.92 7.74 15.42
C ALA A 168 -6.38 7.26 16.77
N LYS A 169 -6.86 6.11 17.25
CA LYS A 169 -6.42 5.52 18.53
C LYS A 169 -4.94 5.14 18.51
N ALA A 170 -4.44 4.60 17.40
CA ALA A 170 -3.04 4.22 17.29
C ALA A 170 -2.11 5.44 17.25
N MET A 171 -2.54 6.55 16.63
CA MET A 171 -1.70 7.74 16.48
C MET A 171 -1.76 8.69 17.68
N LYS A 172 -2.86 8.68 18.43
CA LYS A 172 -3.08 9.47 19.65
C LYS A 172 -1.89 9.39 20.60
N GLY A 173 -1.36 10.54 21.02
CA GLY A 173 -0.23 10.65 21.96
C GLY A 173 1.11 10.13 21.42
N THR A 174 1.16 9.54 20.24
CA THR A 174 2.42 9.04 19.65
C THR A 174 3.16 10.17 18.94
N ARG A 175 4.44 9.94 18.65
CA ARG A 175 5.31 10.82 17.84
C ARG A 175 5.61 10.23 16.46
N HIS A 176 4.85 9.23 16.02
CA HIS A 176 5.04 8.65 14.69
C HIS A 176 4.53 9.63 13.63
N ALA A 177 5.21 9.69 12.48
CA ALA A 177 4.74 10.46 11.32
C ALA A 177 3.56 9.78 10.61
N ALA A 178 3.45 8.47 10.77
CA ALA A 178 2.49 7.65 10.06
C ALA A 178 2.19 6.37 10.82
N CYS A 179 1.01 5.82 10.59
CA CYS A 179 0.68 4.44 10.88
C CYS A 179 0.03 3.76 9.68
N TYR A 180 -0.02 2.43 9.73
CA TYR A 180 -0.80 1.65 8.79
C TYR A 180 -1.44 0.45 9.49
N THR A 181 -2.65 0.09 9.08
CA THR A 181 -3.34 -1.11 9.55
C THR A 181 -3.02 -2.30 8.65
N ARG A 182 -3.39 -3.50 9.11
CA ARG A 182 -3.52 -4.65 8.22
C ARG A 182 -4.76 -4.48 7.34
N PHE A 183 -4.77 -5.13 6.19
CA PHE A 183 -5.87 -5.06 5.23
C PHE A 183 -6.06 -6.40 4.53
N GLU A 184 -7.27 -6.66 4.04
CA GLU A 184 -7.57 -7.81 3.21
C GLU A 184 -7.45 -7.43 1.73
N THR A 185 -6.91 -8.33 0.92
CA THR A 185 -7.07 -8.27 -0.53
C THR A 185 -8.35 -9.01 -0.90
N VAL A 186 -9.28 -8.32 -1.56
CA VAL A 186 -10.54 -8.89 -2.01
C VAL A 186 -10.52 -8.95 -3.53
N LEU A 187 -10.49 -10.16 -4.10
CA LEU A 187 -10.69 -10.36 -5.53
C LEU A 187 -12.18 -10.31 -5.83
N GLU A 188 -12.57 -9.56 -6.85
CA GLU A 188 -13.96 -9.42 -7.24
C GLU A 188 -14.16 -9.41 -8.75
N ARG A 189 -15.39 -9.71 -9.16
CA ARG A 189 -15.90 -9.46 -10.50
C ARG A 189 -16.95 -8.36 -10.43
N VAL A 190 -16.96 -7.49 -11.42
CA VAL A 190 -17.96 -6.42 -11.55
C VAL A 190 -18.75 -6.63 -12.83
N ASP A 191 -20.07 -6.63 -12.72
CA ASP A 191 -21.00 -6.72 -13.84
C ASP A 191 -22.21 -5.80 -13.62
N ASP A 192 -23.24 -5.94 -14.45
CA ASP A 192 -24.47 -5.14 -14.35
C ASP A 192 -25.29 -5.42 -13.09
N ALA A 193 -25.14 -6.61 -12.49
CA ALA A 193 -25.81 -6.94 -11.23
C ALA A 193 -25.06 -6.39 -10.01
N GLY A 194 -23.79 -5.99 -10.17
CA GLY A 194 -23.01 -5.31 -9.14
C GLY A 194 -21.62 -5.89 -8.95
N ARG A 195 -21.15 -5.87 -7.70
CA ARG A 195 -19.83 -6.35 -7.29
C ARG A 195 -19.97 -7.73 -6.65
N HIS A 196 -19.20 -8.71 -7.12
CA HIS A 196 -19.22 -10.09 -6.65
C HIS A 196 -17.85 -10.46 -6.11
N GLU A 197 -17.77 -10.80 -4.82
CA GLU A 197 -16.53 -11.29 -4.22
C GLU A 197 -16.22 -12.70 -4.76
N LEU A 198 -15.01 -12.88 -5.29
CA LEU A 198 -14.49 -14.16 -5.80
C LEU A 198 -13.55 -14.83 -4.81
N GLY A 199 -13.00 -14.06 -3.87
CA GLY A 199 -12.17 -14.54 -2.78
C GLY A 199 -11.56 -13.40 -1.99
N ARG A 200 -11.16 -13.72 -0.76
CA ARG A 200 -10.50 -12.80 0.14
C ARG A 200 -9.31 -13.45 0.80
N ARG A 201 -8.36 -12.63 1.21
CA ARG A 201 -7.30 -13.05 2.12
C ARG A 201 -6.66 -11.86 2.81
N LEU A 202 -6.01 -12.13 3.92
CA LEU A 202 -5.18 -11.17 4.61
C LEU A 202 -3.93 -10.85 3.78
N ALA A 203 -3.66 -9.56 3.53
CA ALA A 203 -2.41 -9.16 2.91
C ALA A 203 -1.24 -9.45 3.85
N TYR A 204 -0.12 -9.90 3.28
CA TYR A 204 1.10 -10.08 4.07
C TYR A 204 1.57 -8.74 4.60
N ALA A 205 1.75 -8.67 5.92
CA ALA A 205 2.47 -7.61 6.59
C ALA A 205 3.50 -8.25 7.52
N PRO A 206 4.70 -7.65 7.66
CA PRO A 206 5.66 -8.06 8.69
C PRO A 206 5.05 -7.90 10.10
N PRO A 207 5.60 -8.51 11.16
CA PRO A 207 5.10 -8.33 12.53
C PRO A 207 5.25 -6.90 13.09
N ARG A 208 6.10 -6.09 12.45
CA ARG A 208 6.31 -4.66 12.71
C ARG A 208 6.77 -3.99 11.43
N PHE A 209 6.73 -2.66 11.39
CA PHE A 209 7.28 -1.88 10.28
C PHE A 209 8.73 -2.28 9.97
N SER A 210 9.00 -2.65 8.71
CA SER A 210 10.31 -3.02 8.21
C SER A 210 10.69 -2.11 7.03
N HIS A 211 11.57 -1.15 7.33
CA HIS A 211 12.17 -0.32 6.29
C HIS A 211 13.00 -1.13 5.27
N PRO A 212 13.83 -2.12 5.67
CA PRO A 212 14.54 -2.96 4.70
C PRO A 212 13.61 -3.70 3.72
N LEU A 213 12.47 -4.21 4.19
CA LEU A 213 11.48 -4.81 3.30
C LEU A 213 10.83 -3.77 2.38
N LEU A 214 10.50 -2.58 2.92
CA LEU A 214 9.94 -1.47 2.14
C LEU A 214 10.90 -1.03 1.03
N MET A 215 12.21 -1.07 1.27
CA MET A 215 13.24 -0.76 0.26
C MET A 215 13.25 -1.76 -0.90
N VAL A 216 12.68 -2.96 -0.72
CA VAL A 216 12.56 -4.00 -1.76
C VAL A 216 11.21 -3.96 -2.44
N ARG A 217 10.11 -3.83 -1.68
CA ARG A 217 8.76 -3.78 -2.23
C ARG A 217 7.80 -3.01 -1.34
N SER A 218 6.76 -2.43 -1.94
CA SER A 218 5.60 -2.01 -1.15
C SER A 218 4.89 -3.24 -0.59
N TYR A 219 4.52 -3.16 0.68
CA TYR A 219 3.67 -4.15 1.37
C TYR A 219 2.49 -3.49 2.10
N MET A 220 2.29 -2.19 1.84
CA MET A 220 1.22 -1.37 2.40
C MET A 220 0.46 -0.76 1.23
N ALA A 221 -0.85 -0.58 1.37
CA ALA A 221 -1.69 0.05 0.37
C ALA A 221 -2.27 1.36 0.93
N PRO A 222 -2.49 2.40 0.12
CA PRO A 222 -3.06 3.68 0.57
C PRO A 222 -4.28 3.55 1.48
N VAL A 223 -5.18 2.59 1.18
CA VAL A 223 -6.37 2.27 1.98
C VAL A 223 -6.09 1.90 3.44
N SER A 224 -4.85 1.57 3.80
CA SER A 224 -4.52 1.20 5.17
C SER A 224 -3.83 2.31 5.98
N TRP A 225 -3.57 3.47 5.39
CA TRP A 225 -2.69 4.49 5.99
C TRP A 225 -3.40 5.52 6.86
N GLY A 226 -2.66 6.01 7.86
CA GLY A 226 -2.91 7.26 8.56
C GLY A 226 -1.63 8.08 8.61
N LEU A 227 -1.53 9.14 7.82
CA LEU A 227 -0.33 9.98 7.71
C LEU A 227 -0.55 11.33 8.39
N ARG A 228 0.42 11.83 9.16
CA ARG A 228 0.36 13.21 9.63
C ARG A 228 0.53 14.18 8.47
N ILE A 229 -0.36 15.16 8.37
CA ILE A 229 -0.34 16.16 7.30
C ILE A 229 0.99 16.95 7.28
N GLU A 230 1.52 17.31 8.45
CA GLU A 230 2.80 18.05 8.55
C GLU A 230 3.98 17.27 7.93
N CYS A 231 3.99 15.95 8.09
CA CYS A 231 5.04 15.09 7.54
C CYS A 231 4.89 14.91 6.04
N ILE A 232 3.66 14.85 5.52
CA ILE A 232 3.42 14.77 4.08
C ILE A 232 3.84 16.06 3.37
N HIS A 233 3.54 17.23 3.96
CA HIS A 233 3.98 18.52 3.43
C HIS A 233 5.50 18.63 3.47
N GLN A 234 6.15 18.23 4.57
CA GLN A 234 7.61 18.23 4.66
C GLN A 234 8.27 17.26 3.67
N ALA A 235 7.60 16.15 3.33
CA ALA A 235 8.04 15.24 2.28
C ALA A 235 7.77 15.77 0.86
N GLY A 236 6.94 16.80 0.70
CA GLY A 236 6.58 17.39 -0.58
C GLY A 236 5.48 16.65 -1.35
N GLY A 237 4.56 15.96 -0.65
CA GLY A 237 3.42 15.28 -1.27
C GLY A 237 3.80 14.11 -2.19
N PHE A 238 2.83 13.62 -2.96
CA PHE A 238 3.04 12.57 -3.96
C PHE A 238 3.86 13.08 -5.15
N ASP A 239 4.72 12.21 -5.71
CA ASP A 239 5.44 12.51 -6.95
C ASP A 239 4.51 12.44 -8.17
N GLU A 240 4.17 13.59 -8.75
CA GLU A 240 3.29 13.69 -9.92
C GLU A 240 3.94 13.23 -11.23
N VAL A 241 5.27 13.06 -11.25
CA VAL A 241 6.00 12.61 -12.44
C VAL A 241 6.04 11.08 -12.54
N THR A 242 5.90 10.38 -11.41
CA THR A 242 5.96 8.92 -11.36
C THR A 242 4.60 8.34 -11.80
N PRO A 243 4.52 7.61 -12.93
CA PRO A 243 3.24 7.28 -13.57
C PRO A 243 2.41 6.21 -12.85
N PHE A 244 3.03 5.41 -11.98
CA PHE A 244 2.39 4.47 -11.05
C PHE A 244 3.42 4.11 -9.97
N MET A 245 3.00 3.54 -8.83
CA MET A 245 3.86 3.34 -7.63
C MET A 245 4.32 4.65 -6.96
N GLU A 246 3.60 5.75 -7.21
CA GLU A 246 3.79 7.02 -6.53
C GLU A 246 3.56 6.91 -5.02
N ASP A 247 2.73 5.95 -4.62
CA ASP A 247 2.43 5.58 -3.24
C ASP A 247 3.66 4.98 -2.54
N TRP A 248 4.35 4.04 -3.20
CA TRP A 248 5.57 3.45 -2.69
C TRP A 248 6.72 4.46 -2.65
N GLU A 249 6.83 5.30 -3.67
CA GLU A 249 7.83 6.36 -3.71
C GLU A 249 7.67 7.34 -2.53
N LEU A 250 6.43 7.77 -2.24
CA LEU A 250 6.12 8.63 -1.09
C LEU A 250 6.54 7.96 0.23
N LEU A 251 6.21 6.68 0.41
CA LEU A 251 6.60 5.94 1.61
C LEU A 251 8.11 5.86 1.78
N LEU A 252 8.87 5.60 0.71
CA LEU A 252 10.33 5.60 0.75
C LEU A 252 10.90 6.98 1.10
N ARG A 253 10.25 8.04 0.64
CA ARG A 253 10.65 9.42 0.95
C ARG A 253 10.40 9.78 2.42
N LEU A 254 9.19 9.49 2.93
CA LEU A 254 8.83 9.69 4.34
C LEU A 254 9.76 8.91 5.26
N THR A 255 10.04 7.66 4.90
CA THR A 255 10.79 6.76 5.76
C THR A 255 12.29 7.05 5.79
N LYS A 256 12.79 8.05 5.06
CA LYS A 256 14.13 8.63 5.30
C LYS A 256 14.23 9.35 6.64
N GLN A 257 13.12 9.92 7.12
CA GLN A 257 13.10 10.78 8.30
C GLN A 257 12.34 10.16 9.47
N TRP A 258 11.35 9.31 9.20
CA TRP A 258 10.48 8.76 10.25
C TRP A 258 10.29 7.25 10.12
N ASP A 259 10.11 6.60 11.26
CA ASP A 259 9.57 5.23 11.31
C ASP A 259 8.03 5.28 11.36
N MET A 260 7.40 4.22 10.88
CA MET A 260 5.94 4.08 10.85
C MET A 260 5.47 3.13 11.95
N LEU A 261 4.28 3.40 12.48
CA LEU A 261 3.61 2.51 13.43
C LEU A 261 2.76 1.48 12.68
N GLN A 262 3.01 0.20 12.93
CA GLN A 262 2.09 -0.84 12.48
C GLN A 262 0.96 -1.04 13.49
N VAL A 263 -0.26 -1.11 12.97
CA VAL A 263 -1.48 -1.37 13.76
C VAL A 263 -1.99 -2.76 13.40
N GLU A 264 -2.09 -3.65 14.40
CA GLU A 264 -2.47 -5.06 14.19
C GLU A 264 -3.90 -5.27 13.67
N SER A 265 -4.78 -4.27 13.83
CA SER A 265 -6.16 -4.34 13.35
C SER A 265 -6.22 -4.57 11.84
N VAL A 266 -7.04 -5.53 11.41
CA VAL A 266 -7.46 -5.68 10.01
C VAL A 266 -8.69 -4.78 9.81
N SER A 267 -8.55 -3.72 9.04
CA SER A 267 -9.60 -2.68 9.01
C SER A 267 -9.87 -2.06 7.65
N ALA A 268 -9.28 -2.60 6.58
CA ALA A 268 -9.48 -2.11 5.23
C ALA A 268 -9.52 -3.26 4.22
N GLU A 269 -10.19 -3.03 3.09
CA GLU A 269 -10.29 -3.94 1.97
C GLU A 269 -9.66 -3.27 0.74
N TYR A 270 -8.56 -3.84 0.27
CA TYR A 270 -7.93 -3.50 -1.01
C TYR A 270 -8.55 -4.39 -2.10
N ARG A 271 -9.32 -3.81 -3.02
CA ARG A 271 -10.19 -4.58 -3.93
C ARG A 271 -9.61 -4.65 -5.33
N LEU A 272 -9.40 -5.89 -5.78
CA LEU A 272 -8.84 -6.21 -7.08
C LEU A 272 -9.91 -6.78 -7.99
N ARG A 273 -9.95 -6.31 -9.23
CA ARG A 273 -10.89 -6.79 -10.22
C ARG A 273 -10.30 -7.93 -11.03
N GLU A 274 -11.08 -8.98 -11.22
CA GLU A 274 -10.84 -9.98 -12.26
C GLU A 274 -10.78 -9.24 -13.60
N MET A 275 -9.62 -9.29 -14.25
CA MET A 275 -9.44 -8.59 -15.52
C MET A 275 -10.23 -9.33 -16.60
N GLN A 276 -11.20 -8.65 -17.22
CA GLN A 276 -11.70 -9.11 -18.51
C GLN A 276 -10.69 -8.75 -19.61
N VAL A 277 -10.70 -9.47 -20.73
CA VAL A 277 -9.77 -9.25 -21.87
C VAL A 277 -9.81 -7.79 -22.36
N GLN A 278 -10.93 -7.08 -22.14
CA GLN A 278 -11.11 -5.66 -22.46
C GLN A 278 -10.58 -4.68 -21.39
N ASP A 279 -10.29 -5.10 -20.15
CA ASP A 279 -9.78 -4.26 -19.05
C ASP A 279 -8.26 -3.99 -19.11
N SER A 280 -7.62 -4.45 -20.18
CA SER A 280 -6.21 -4.17 -20.52
C SER A 280 -5.88 -2.67 -20.59
N VAL A 281 -6.89 -1.78 -20.56
CA VAL A 281 -6.74 -0.33 -20.51
C VAL A 281 -6.06 0.15 -19.23
N SER A 282 -6.24 -0.53 -18.08
CA SER A 282 -5.63 -0.12 -16.80
C SER A 282 -4.11 -0.40 -16.68
N LYS A 283 -3.57 -1.22 -17.60
CA LYS A 283 -2.14 -1.49 -17.75
C LYS A 283 -1.53 -0.89 -19.02
N ARG A 284 -2.31 -0.30 -19.94
CA ARG A 284 -1.74 0.44 -21.09
C ARG A 284 -0.93 1.61 -20.56
N GLY A 285 0.38 1.58 -20.79
CA GLY A 285 1.32 2.63 -20.39
C GLY A 285 1.96 2.45 -19.01
N LYS A 286 1.66 1.38 -18.26
CA LYS A 286 2.37 1.06 -17.02
C LYS A 286 3.51 0.10 -17.31
N ASP A 287 4.74 0.52 -17.05
CA ASP A 287 5.96 -0.27 -17.16
C ASP A 287 6.56 -0.54 -15.76
N PRO A 288 6.12 -1.64 -15.08
CA PRO A 288 6.64 -2.10 -13.80
C PRO A 288 8.17 -2.12 -13.73
N ASP A 289 8.83 -2.61 -14.79
CA ASP A 289 10.29 -2.72 -14.80
C ASP A 289 10.95 -1.34 -14.73
N ALA A 290 10.58 -0.45 -15.65
CA ALA A 290 11.18 0.89 -15.72
C ALA A 290 10.96 1.70 -14.44
N THR A 291 9.76 1.61 -13.85
CA THR A 291 9.42 2.38 -12.65
C THR A 291 10.12 1.84 -11.41
N MET A 292 10.14 0.52 -11.21
CA MET A 292 10.85 -0.09 -10.09
C MET A 292 12.36 0.19 -10.18
N ARG A 293 12.95 0.11 -11.38
CA ARG A 293 14.37 0.49 -11.59
C ARG A 293 14.63 1.95 -11.25
N ARG A 294 13.73 2.87 -11.64
CA ARG A 294 13.83 4.29 -11.30
C ARG A 294 13.78 4.51 -9.78
N ILE A 295 12.83 3.86 -9.10
CA ILE A 295 12.72 3.92 -7.64
C ILE A 295 14.00 3.38 -6.98
N TYR A 296 14.47 2.20 -7.37
CA TYR A 296 15.71 1.64 -6.80
C TYR A 296 16.93 2.51 -7.04
N ALA A 297 17.06 3.15 -8.21
CA ALA A 297 18.13 4.08 -8.50
C ALA A 297 18.05 5.35 -7.64
N ARG A 298 16.84 5.88 -7.40
CA ARG A 298 16.61 7.08 -6.56
C ARG A 298 16.82 6.81 -5.07
N TYR A 299 16.60 5.58 -4.64
CA TYR A 299 16.73 5.13 -3.26
C TYR A 299 17.77 4.00 -3.19
N PRO A 300 19.08 4.31 -3.34
CA PRO A 300 20.12 3.29 -3.36
C PRO A 300 20.18 2.54 -2.05
N ASP A 301 20.47 1.25 -2.14
CA ASP A 301 20.70 0.37 -1.01
C ASP A 301 22.21 0.21 -0.78
N GLY A 302 22.63 0.27 0.49
CA GLY A 302 24.02 0.03 0.91
C GLY A 302 24.22 -1.38 1.46
N ASP A 303 23.33 -2.31 1.11
CA ASP A 303 23.18 -3.61 1.77
C ASP A 303 22.99 -4.73 0.74
N ASP A 304 23.89 -5.72 0.79
CA ASP A 304 23.93 -6.86 -0.13
C ASP A 304 22.66 -7.72 -0.15
N LEU A 305 21.97 -7.81 0.99
CA LEU A 305 20.72 -8.55 1.12
C LEU A 305 19.60 -7.80 0.39
N ILE A 306 19.50 -6.49 0.59
CA ILE A 306 18.53 -5.63 -0.11
C ILE A 306 18.83 -5.63 -1.61
N ALA A 307 20.09 -5.46 -2.02
CA ALA A 307 20.51 -5.46 -3.42
C ALA A 307 20.07 -6.73 -4.15
N PHE A 308 20.29 -7.89 -3.51
CA PHE A 308 19.92 -9.18 -4.07
C PHE A 308 18.39 -9.37 -4.08
N ALA A 309 17.70 -9.01 -3.00
CA ALA A 309 16.26 -9.11 -2.91
C ALA A 309 15.54 -8.23 -3.95
N ARG A 310 16.03 -7.00 -4.22
CA ARG A 310 15.53 -6.12 -5.29
C ARG A 310 15.61 -6.78 -6.66
N LYS A 311 16.76 -7.39 -6.99
CA LYS A 311 16.95 -8.09 -8.28
C LYS A 311 15.99 -9.26 -8.43
N LEU A 312 15.86 -10.08 -7.37
CA LEU A 312 14.98 -11.24 -7.38
C LEU A 312 13.50 -10.83 -7.46
N TYR A 313 13.09 -9.83 -6.68
CA TYR A 313 11.73 -9.29 -6.70
C TYR A 313 11.36 -8.68 -8.05
N LEU A 314 12.25 -7.86 -8.62
CA LEU A 314 12.05 -7.28 -9.94
C LEU A 314 11.86 -8.35 -11.01
N TRP A 315 12.72 -9.37 -11.02
CA TRP A 315 12.60 -10.49 -11.94
C TRP A 315 11.26 -11.23 -11.77
N LEU A 316 10.84 -11.47 -10.52
CA LEU A 316 9.57 -12.11 -10.19
C LEU A 316 8.35 -11.31 -10.69
N VAL A 317 8.38 -9.98 -10.56
CA VAL A 317 7.31 -9.09 -11.04
C VAL A 317 7.26 -9.04 -12.56
N VAL A 318 8.41 -8.80 -13.21
CA VAL A 318 8.50 -8.65 -14.67
C VAL A 318 8.19 -9.96 -15.39
N SER A 319 8.52 -11.10 -14.79
CA SER A 319 8.19 -12.42 -15.35
C SER A 319 6.75 -12.86 -15.12
N GLY A 320 5.92 -12.04 -14.45
CA GLY A 320 4.53 -12.40 -14.12
C GLY A 320 4.39 -13.48 -13.05
N ASN A 321 5.49 -13.89 -12.42
CA ASN A 321 5.55 -14.93 -11.40
C ASN A 321 5.28 -14.41 -9.98
N PHE A 322 5.05 -13.11 -9.84
CA PHE A 322 4.68 -12.46 -8.60
C PHE A 322 3.90 -11.18 -8.93
N SER A 323 2.74 -10.99 -8.29
CA SER A 323 1.96 -9.77 -8.48
C SER A 323 2.33 -8.78 -7.40
N THR A 324 2.52 -7.50 -7.78
CA THR A 324 2.64 -6.40 -6.82
C THR A 324 1.36 -6.21 -6.00
N ALA A 325 0.23 -6.76 -6.48
CA ALA A 325 -1.06 -6.74 -5.84
C ALA A 325 -1.48 -8.12 -5.28
N THR A 326 -0.69 -9.20 -5.39
CA THR A 326 -1.18 -10.58 -5.07
C THR A 326 -0.02 -11.58 -4.80
N PRO A 327 -0.10 -12.43 -3.74
CA PRO A 327 0.79 -12.54 -2.58
C PRO A 327 1.98 -13.53 -2.72
N ALA A 328 2.65 -13.78 -1.60
CA ALA A 328 3.68 -14.79 -1.37
C ALA A 328 3.26 -16.23 -1.76
N PRO A 329 4.24 -17.13 -2.00
CA PRO A 329 4.00 -18.48 -2.51
C PRO A 329 3.44 -19.40 -1.42
N GLY A 330 2.38 -20.16 -1.72
CA GLY A 330 2.01 -21.36 -0.94
C GLY A 330 0.56 -21.46 -0.46
N GLU A 331 -0.22 -20.38 -0.48
CA GLU A 331 -1.62 -20.44 -0.03
C GLU A 331 -2.57 -20.30 -1.22
N ALA A 332 -3.23 -21.41 -1.57
CA ALA A 332 -4.36 -21.38 -2.49
C ALA A 332 -5.41 -20.42 -1.95
N MET A 333 -5.95 -19.57 -2.83
CA MET A 333 -7.15 -18.79 -2.52
C MET A 333 -8.23 -19.78 -2.08
N GLN A 334 -8.63 -19.75 -0.81
CA GLN A 334 -9.78 -20.53 -0.37
C GLN A 334 -10.99 -19.98 -1.12
N LYS A 335 -11.52 -20.79 -2.05
CA LYS A 335 -12.83 -20.54 -2.64
C LYS A 335 -13.84 -20.69 -1.50
N ALA A 336 -14.64 -19.65 -1.28
CA ALA A 336 -15.81 -19.73 -0.40
C ALA A 336 -16.85 -20.71 -0.97
#